data_AF-A0A0D8RVZ5-F1
#
_entry.id   AF-A0A0D8RVZ5-F1
#
_cell.length_a   1.000
_cell.length_b   1.000
_cell.length_c   1.000
_cell.angle_alpha   90.00
_cell.angle_beta   90.00
_cell.angle_gamma   90.00
#
_symmetry.space_group_name_H-M   'P 1'
#
loop_
_entity.id
_entity.type
_entity.pdbx_description
1 polymer ?
#
loop_
_entity_poly.entity_id
_entity_poly.type
_entity_poly.pdbx_seq_one_letter_code
_entity_poly.pdbx_strand_id
1 'polypeptide(L)'
;MSSDQVHLGHRARKRFGQNFLKDPYIIDGIVSSINPLPGQNLVEIGPGLGAITEQVGKLVDKFTVIELDRDLAERLENHPDLASKLTIHQGDAMRFDFTQLIKENNKLRIFGNLPYNISTPLMFHIFEFHKDVEDMHFMLQKEVVNRLAAGPGSKAYGRLTVMAQYYCRVMPVLEVPPESFVPAPKVDSAVVRLTPYEVLPFPCTNLKWLDRVCREGFNQRRKTIRNCYKALFTAEQLEALGVNPGNRPENITVEQFVAMANWLDANYQKDAKA
;
A
#
# COMPACT_ATOMS: atom_id res chain seq x y z
N MET A 1 11.76 10.08 34.05
CA MET A 1 11.15 10.26 32.72
C MET A 1 11.70 9.14 31.85
N SER A 2 10.86 8.24 31.33
CA SER A 2 11.31 6.97 30.72
C SER A 2 12.19 7.23 29.49
N SER A 3 13.34 6.55 29.45
CA SER A 3 14.38 6.56 28.42
C SER A 3 13.95 5.93 27.09
N ASP A 4 12.71 5.42 27.01
CA ASP A 4 12.27 4.52 25.93
C ASP A 4 11.82 5.25 24.65
N GLN A 5 11.93 6.59 24.63
CA GLN A 5 11.52 7.44 23.50
C GLN A 5 12.68 7.99 22.67
N VAL A 6 13.91 7.84 23.14
CA VAL A 6 15.10 8.37 22.44
C VAL A 6 15.84 7.21 21.77
N HIS A 7 16.03 7.31 20.46
CA HIS A 7 16.79 6.34 19.68
C HIS A 7 17.80 7.10 18.81
N LEU A 8 19.09 6.72 18.90
CA LEU A 8 20.20 7.35 18.18
C LEU A 8 20.24 8.90 18.31
N GLY A 9 19.90 9.41 19.49
CA GLY A 9 19.86 10.85 19.77
C GLY A 9 18.60 11.58 19.31
N HIS A 10 17.67 10.90 18.62
CA HIS A 10 16.38 11.47 18.20
C HIS A 10 15.25 11.02 19.11
N ARG A 11 14.36 11.94 19.48
CA ARG A 11 13.18 11.63 20.27
C ARG A 11 11.98 11.39 19.36
N ALA A 12 11.39 10.19 19.43
CA ALA A 12 10.25 9.82 18.61
C ALA A 12 9.06 10.80 18.76
N ARG A 13 8.59 11.33 17.64
CA ARG A 13 7.46 12.27 17.58
C ARG A 13 6.16 11.50 17.34
N LYS A 14 5.35 11.34 18.39
CA LYS A 14 4.06 10.60 18.33
C LYS A 14 3.14 11.06 17.20
N ARG A 15 3.10 12.36 16.90
CA ARG A 15 2.27 12.93 15.82
C ARG A 15 2.62 12.40 14.42
N PHE A 16 3.83 11.88 14.23
CA PHE A 16 4.31 11.30 12.98
C PHE A 16 4.29 9.76 12.99
N GLY A 17 3.80 9.13 14.06
CA GLY A 17 3.73 7.67 14.14
C GLY A 17 5.09 6.95 14.11
N GLN A 18 6.16 7.63 14.51
CA GLN A 18 7.54 7.12 14.45
C GLN A 18 7.76 5.91 15.36
N ASN A 19 8.09 4.77 14.76
CA ASN A 19 8.67 3.60 15.42
C ASN A 19 9.89 3.19 14.57
N PHE A 20 11.09 3.31 15.14
CA PHE A 20 12.33 3.09 14.40
C PHE A 20 12.73 1.62 14.44
N LEU A 21 12.91 1.02 13.28
CA LEU A 21 13.39 -0.35 13.15
C LEU A 21 14.85 -0.44 13.62
N LYS A 22 15.17 -1.42 14.46
CA LYS A 22 16.53 -1.63 15.02
C LYS A 22 17.06 -3.05 14.89
N ASP A 23 16.22 -4.00 14.51
CA ASP A 23 16.59 -5.42 14.46
C ASP A 23 17.35 -5.73 13.16
N PRO A 24 18.64 -6.11 13.24
CA PRO A 24 19.46 -6.34 12.05
C PRO A 24 18.93 -7.48 11.18
N TYR A 25 18.36 -8.55 11.77
CA TYR A 25 17.85 -9.68 11.00
C TYR A 25 16.61 -9.30 10.19
N ILE A 26 15.73 -8.48 10.76
CA ILE A 26 14.56 -7.96 10.06
C ILE A 26 14.99 -6.98 8.96
N ILE A 27 15.95 -6.09 9.26
CA ILE A 27 16.49 -5.15 8.28
C ILE A 27 17.07 -5.91 7.09
N ASP A 28 17.92 -6.91 7.34
CA ASP A 28 18.54 -7.73 6.29
C ASP A 28 17.49 -8.50 5.48
N GLY A 29 16.46 -9.05 6.15
CA GLY A 29 15.34 -9.72 5.50
C GLY A 29 14.55 -8.78 4.57
N ILE A 30 14.30 -7.54 4.99
CA ILE A 30 13.64 -6.52 4.16
C ILE A 30 14.51 -6.19 2.95
N VAL A 31 15.79 -5.88 3.16
CA VAL A 31 16.72 -5.49 2.08
C VAL A 31 16.89 -6.63 1.08
N SER A 32 17.00 -7.87 1.56
CA SER A 32 17.06 -9.07 0.71
C SER A 32 15.78 -9.24 -0.12
N SER A 33 14.61 -8.96 0.46
CA SER A 33 13.34 -9.03 -0.27
C SER A 33 13.21 -7.95 -1.36
N ILE A 34 13.73 -6.75 -1.08
CA ILE A 34 13.81 -5.66 -2.06
C ILE A 34 14.80 -6.04 -3.16
N ASN A 35 15.94 -6.66 -2.81
CA ASN A 35 17.03 -6.97 -3.74
C ASN A 35 17.39 -5.75 -4.62
N PRO A 36 17.85 -4.63 -4.01
CA PRO A 36 18.16 -3.42 -4.75
C PRO A 36 19.43 -3.63 -5.58
N LEU A 37 19.37 -3.20 -6.84
CA LEU A 37 20.50 -3.28 -7.78
C LEU A 37 20.88 -1.88 -8.28
N PRO A 38 22.17 -1.64 -8.62
CA PRO A 38 22.60 -0.40 -9.24
C PRO A 38 21.78 -0.03 -10.48
N GLY A 39 21.47 1.25 -10.64
CA GLY A 39 20.70 1.78 -11.77
C GLY A 39 19.17 1.73 -11.62
N GLN A 40 18.63 1.03 -10.61
CA GLN A 40 17.18 1.00 -10.37
C GLN A 40 16.64 2.31 -9.78
N ASN A 41 15.39 2.65 -10.13
CA ASN A 41 14.74 3.86 -9.64
C ASN A 41 14.07 3.66 -8.27
N LEU A 42 14.89 3.63 -7.23
CA LEU A 42 14.47 3.36 -5.85
C LEU A 42 13.97 4.62 -5.14
N VAL A 43 12.83 4.48 -4.43
CA VAL A 43 12.24 5.54 -3.61
C VAL A 43 11.88 5.00 -2.23
N GLU A 44 12.49 5.54 -1.19
CA GLU A 44 12.11 5.25 0.19
C GLU A 44 11.12 6.29 0.72
N ILE A 45 10.04 5.83 1.34
CA ILE A 45 9.10 6.70 2.05
C ILE A 45 9.34 6.57 3.55
N GLY A 46 9.65 7.70 4.20
CA GLY A 46 9.91 7.75 5.65
C GLY A 46 11.18 7.00 6.04
N PRO A 47 12.36 7.41 5.54
CA PRO A 47 13.65 6.79 5.90
C PRO A 47 13.93 6.84 7.41
N GLY A 48 13.37 7.83 8.12
CA GLY A 48 13.51 7.95 9.55
C GLY A 48 14.98 8.12 9.97
N LEU A 49 15.48 7.20 10.79
CA LEU A 49 16.88 7.19 11.24
C LEU A 49 17.83 6.47 10.28
N GLY A 50 17.36 5.99 9.13
CA GLY A 50 18.20 5.39 8.10
C GLY A 50 18.36 3.86 8.18
N ALA A 51 17.55 3.16 8.99
CA ALA A 51 17.72 1.72 9.23
C ALA A 51 17.73 0.87 7.95
N ILE A 52 16.82 1.15 7.01
CA ILE A 52 16.78 0.48 5.69
C ILE A 52 17.63 1.28 4.69
N THR A 53 17.54 2.61 4.73
CA THR A 53 18.30 3.56 3.89
C THR A 53 19.80 3.24 3.83
N GLU A 54 20.44 2.98 4.96
CA GLU A 54 21.87 2.67 5.04
C GLU A 54 22.22 1.37 4.32
N GLN A 55 21.42 0.32 4.50
CA GLN A 55 21.69 -0.97 3.87
C GLN A 55 21.43 -0.94 2.36
N VAL A 56 20.36 -0.27 1.93
CA VAL A 56 20.10 -0.03 0.51
C VAL A 56 21.22 0.80 -0.11
N GLY A 57 21.66 1.86 0.58
CA GLY A 57 22.74 2.74 0.13
C GLY A 57 24.11 2.07 -0.02
N LYS A 58 24.34 0.90 0.57
CA LYS A 58 25.54 0.09 0.32
C LYS A 58 25.49 -0.64 -1.03
N LEU A 59 24.30 -0.91 -1.55
CA LEU A 59 24.07 -1.75 -2.73
C LEU A 59 23.83 -0.93 -4.01
N VAL A 60 23.57 0.38 -3.88
CA VAL A 60 23.26 1.26 -5.02
C VAL A 60 24.04 2.57 -4.98
N ASP A 61 24.12 3.22 -6.14
CA ASP A 61 24.85 4.49 -6.31
C ASP A 61 24.03 5.70 -5.86
N LYS A 62 22.75 5.75 -6.25
CA LYS A 62 21.84 6.84 -5.93
C LYS A 62 20.41 6.34 -5.79
N PHE A 63 19.66 6.95 -4.87
CA PHE A 63 18.22 6.73 -4.72
C PHE A 63 17.54 7.91 -4.04
N THR A 64 16.22 7.91 -4.09
CA THR A 64 15.39 9.01 -3.59
C THR A 64 14.78 8.65 -2.24
N VAL A 65 14.65 9.62 -1.34
CA VAL A 65 13.91 9.48 -0.09
C VAL A 65 12.87 10.60 0.04
N ILE A 66 11.73 10.30 0.65
CA ILE A 66 10.68 11.28 0.99
C ILE A 66 10.51 11.30 2.51
N GLU A 67 10.89 12.40 3.16
CA GLU A 67 10.86 12.52 4.62
C GLU A 67 10.08 13.77 5.05
N LEU A 68 9.16 13.62 6.00
CA LEU A 68 8.34 14.71 6.51
C LEU A 68 9.03 15.44 7.66
N ASP A 69 9.81 14.72 8.48
CA ASP A 69 10.49 15.25 9.64
C ASP A 69 11.80 15.95 9.23
N ARG A 70 11.79 17.29 9.27
CA ARG A 70 12.94 18.12 8.85
C ARG A 70 14.25 17.77 9.57
N ASP A 71 14.19 17.47 10.87
CA ASP A 71 15.38 17.10 11.65
C ASP A 71 16.01 15.79 11.14
N LEU A 72 15.16 14.84 10.69
CA LEU A 72 15.61 13.56 10.14
C LEU A 72 16.11 13.72 8.70
N ALA A 73 15.46 14.58 7.91
CA ALA A 73 15.94 14.93 6.57
C ALA A 73 17.33 15.60 6.64
N GLU A 74 17.51 16.59 7.51
CA GLU A 74 18.80 17.27 7.72
C GLU A 74 19.89 16.29 8.20
N ARG A 75 19.52 15.31 9.03
CA ARG A 75 20.45 14.24 9.44
C ARG A 75 20.92 13.41 8.24
N LEU A 76 20.03 13.09 7.31
CA LEU A 76 20.37 12.35 6.09
C LEU A 76 21.19 13.19 5.11
N GLU A 77 20.89 14.49 4.99
CA GLU A 77 21.66 15.45 4.18
C GLU A 77 23.11 15.57 4.65
N ASN A 78 23.37 15.40 5.95
CA ASN A 78 24.70 15.46 6.55
C ASN A 78 25.33 14.08 6.81
N HIS A 79 24.70 12.99 6.36
CA HIS A 79 25.21 11.65 6.60
C HIS A 79 26.47 11.39 5.78
N PRO A 80 27.60 10.96 6.38
CA PRO A 80 28.91 10.91 5.72
C PRO A 80 28.90 10.05 4.44
N ASP A 81 28.23 8.90 4.48
CA ASP A 81 28.23 7.95 3.36
C ASP A 81 27.01 8.04 2.44
N LEU A 82 25.93 8.70 2.88
CA LEU A 82 24.64 8.69 2.18
C LEU A 82 24.33 10.04 1.52
N ALA A 83 24.85 11.15 2.04
CA ALA A 83 24.54 12.49 1.53
C ALA A 83 24.79 12.63 0.02
N SER A 84 25.87 12.03 -0.50
CA SER A 84 26.21 12.07 -1.93
C SER A 84 25.37 11.12 -2.80
N LYS A 85 24.65 10.18 -2.18
CA LYS A 85 23.81 9.16 -2.82
C LYS A 85 22.32 9.52 -2.81
N LEU A 86 21.88 10.31 -1.84
CA LEU A 86 20.47 10.59 -1.62
C LEU A 86 19.98 11.81 -2.41
N THR A 87 18.84 11.66 -3.06
CA THR A 87 17.97 12.79 -3.43
C THR A 87 16.87 12.89 -2.38
N ILE A 88 16.85 13.97 -1.60
CA ILE A 88 15.98 14.10 -0.42
C ILE A 88 14.83 15.05 -0.75
N HIS A 89 13.60 14.54 -0.77
CA HIS A 89 12.39 15.36 -0.84
C HIS A 89 11.80 15.54 0.56
N GLN A 90 11.87 16.76 1.09
CA GLN A 90 11.23 17.09 2.36
C GLN A 90 9.74 17.35 2.14
N GLY A 91 8.86 16.45 2.60
CA GLY A 91 7.42 16.60 2.37
C GLY A 91 6.54 15.43 2.81
N ASP A 92 5.24 15.65 2.73
CA ASP A 92 4.22 14.64 3.00
C ASP A 92 4.04 13.73 1.79
N ALA A 93 4.39 12.45 1.93
CA ALA A 93 4.25 11.45 0.88
C ALA A 93 2.79 11.27 0.39
N MET A 94 1.78 11.59 1.21
CA MET A 94 0.37 11.56 0.80
C MET A 94 0.00 12.66 -0.19
N ARG A 95 0.83 13.70 -0.30
CA ARG A 95 0.65 14.84 -1.22
C ARG A 95 1.75 14.93 -2.26
N PHE A 96 2.70 14.01 -2.21
CA PHE A 96 3.83 13.98 -3.12
C PHE A 96 3.36 13.49 -4.49
N ASP A 97 3.70 14.26 -5.53
CA ASP A 97 3.45 13.86 -6.91
C ASP A 97 4.54 12.88 -7.35
N PHE A 98 4.23 11.59 -7.39
CA PHE A 98 5.20 10.56 -7.79
C PHE A 98 5.56 10.66 -9.28
N THR A 99 4.80 11.38 -10.10
CA THR A 99 5.13 11.55 -11.52
C THR A 99 6.46 12.27 -11.74
N GLN A 100 6.87 13.12 -10.81
CA GLN A 100 8.15 13.82 -10.87
C GLN A 100 9.37 12.88 -10.76
N LEU A 101 9.17 11.64 -10.29
CA LEU A 101 10.23 10.64 -10.13
C LEU A 101 10.24 9.61 -11.27
N ILE A 102 9.26 9.66 -12.19
CA ILE A 102 9.16 8.72 -13.30
C ILE A 102 10.32 8.95 -14.27
N LYS A 103 10.96 7.85 -14.67
CA LYS A 103 12.03 7.84 -15.67
C LYS A 103 11.64 6.90 -16.80
N GLU A 104 11.94 7.30 -18.02
CA GLU A 104 11.69 6.46 -19.21
C GLU A 104 12.42 5.12 -19.05
N ASN A 105 11.69 4.01 -19.27
CA ASN A 105 12.20 2.63 -19.15
C ASN A 105 12.81 2.28 -17.79
N ASN A 106 12.49 3.01 -16.71
CA ASN A 106 12.99 2.73 -15.37
C ASN A 106 11.91 3.03 -14.32
N LYS A 107 11.02 2.04 -14.16
CA LYS A 107 9.88 2.10 -13.24
C LYS A 107 10.33 2.25 -11.80
N LEU A 108 9.47 2.89 -11.01
CA LEU A 108 9.69 3.13 -9.58
C LEU A 108 9.68 1.81 -8.80
N ARG A 109 10.65 1.66 -7.91
CA ARG A 109 10.68 0.63 -6.85
C ARG A 109 10.53 1.32 -5.51
N ILE A 110 9.35 1.22 -4.91
CA ILE A 110 9.00 2.03 -3.74
C ILE A 110 9.09 1.17 -2.48
N PHE A 111 9.71 1.67 -1.42
CA PHE A 111 9.78 0.93 -0.16
C PHE A 111 9.67 1.85 1.05
N GLY A 112 9.41 1.28 2.22
CA GLY A 112 9.42 2.07 3.45
C GLY A 112 8.73 1.41 4.63
N ASN A 113 9.07 1.91 5.82
CA ASN A 113 8.36 1.63 7.06
C ASN A 113 7.25 2.67 7.25
N LEU A 114 6.05 2.37 6.74
CA LEU A 114 5.00 3.38 6.67
C LEU A 114 4.34 3.60 8.04
N PRO A 115 4.15 4.86 8.48
CA PRO A 115 3.36 5.14 9.67
C PRO A 115 1.93 4.60 9.53
N TYR A 116 1.48 3.87 10.55
CA TYR A 116 0.25 3.07 10.45
C TYR A 116 -0.99 3.89 10.12
N ASN A 117 -1.08 5.12 10.62
CA ASN A 117 -2.21 6.02 10.42
C ASN A 117 -2.37 6.51 8.97
N ILE A 118 -1.29 6.48 8.17
CA ILE A 118 -1.33 6.94 6.76
C ILE A 118 -1.14 5.80 5.75
N SER A 119 -0.77 4.60 6.21
CA SER A 119 -0.46 3.46 5.34
C SER A 119 -1.52 3.17 4.26
N THR A 120 -2.79 3.05 4.66
CA THR A 120 -3.89 2.75 3.75
C THR A 120 -4.14 3.86 2.73
N PRO A 121 -4.36 5.13 3.13
CA PRO A 121 -4.56 6.20 2.15
C PRO A 121 -3.33 6.43 1.25
N LEU A 122 -2.11 6.26 1.77
CA LEU A 122 -0.90 6.34 0.97
C LEU A 122 -0.82 5.23 -0.10
N MET A 123 -1.20 3.99 0.22
CA MET A 123 -1.28 2.93 -0.80
C MET A 123 -2.29 3.28 -1.91
N PHE A 124 -3.46 3.82 -1.56
CA PHE A 124 -4.43 4.27 -2.56
C PHE A 124 -3.87 5.35 -3.47
N HIS A 125 -3.15 6.32 -2.90
CA HIS A 125 -2.44 7.36 -3.65
C HIS A 125 -1.40 6.76 -4.61
N ILE A 126 -0.56 5.83 -4.13
CA ILE A 126 0.48 5.19 -4.97
C ILE A 126 -0.14 4.35 -6.10
N PHE A 127 -1.29 3.69 -5.87
CA PHE A 127 -1.98 2.91 -6.91
C PHE A 127 -2.44 3.74 -8.11
N GLU A 128 -2.63 5.06 -7.96
CA GLU A 128 -2.92 5.96 -9.08
C GLU A 128 -1.76 5.98 -10.11
N PHE A 129 -0.54 5.66 -9.66
CA PHE A 129 0.68 5.61 -10.47
C PHE A 129 1.15 4.18 -10.80
N HIS A 130 0.31 3.15 -10.57
CA HIS A 130 0.71 1.73 -10.68
C HIS A 130 1.41 1.34 -12.00
N LYS A 131 1.12 2.03 -13.11
CA LYS A 131 1.72 1.75 -14.42
C LYS A 131 3.22 2.03 -14.45
N ASP A 132 3.67 3.00 -13.66
CA ASP A 132 5.04 3.47 -13.59
C ASP A 132 5.80 2.87 -12.39
N VAL A 133 5.19 1.91 -11.70
CA VAL A 133 5.76 1.22 -10.53
C VAL A 133 6.06 -0.24 -10.91
N GLU A 134 7.26 -0.71 -10.60
CA GLU A 134 7.69 -2.10 -10.78
C GLU A 134 7.27 -2.95 -9.59
N ASP A 135 7.60 -2.50 -8.38
CA ASP A 135 7.14 -3.13 -7.14
C ASP A 135 7.17 -2.16 -5.95
N MET A 136 6.44 -2.55 -4.91
CA MET A 136 6.40 -1.86 -3.64
C MET A 136 6.69 -2.81 -2.47
N HIS A 137 7.50 -2.37 -1.50
CA HIS A 137 7.85 -3.13 -0.31
C HIS A 137 7.57 -2.31 0.95
N PHE A 138 6.46 -2.62 1.63
CA PHE A 138 6.03 -1.84 2.78
C PHE A 138 5.99 -2.68 4.05
N MET A 139 6.54 -2.12 5.11
CA MET A 139 6.27 -2.58 6.46
C MET A 139 5.03 -1.88 7.00
N LEU A 140 4.03 -2.67 7.37
CA LEU A 140 2.70 -2.24 7.82
C LEU A 140 2.30 -3.00 9.08
N GLN A 141 1.19 -2.64 9.71
CA GLN A 141 0.57 -3.51 10.71
C GLN A 141 0.21 -4.86 10.10
N LYS A 142 0.43 -5.95 10.85
CA LYS A 142 0.14 -7.33 10.39
C LYS A 142 -1.32 -7.50 9.94
N GLU A 143 -2.27 -6.88 10.62
CA GLU A 143 -3.69 -6.90 10.21
C GLU A 143 -3.90 -6.29 8.81
N VAL A 144 -3.21 -5.19 8.49
CA VAL A 144 -3.31 -4.53 7.18
C VAL A 144 -2.75 -5.43 6.08
N VAL A 145 -1.59 -6.07 6.32
CA VAL A 145 -1.02 -7.07 5.40
C VAL A 145 -1.98 -8.24 5.17
N ASN A 146 -2.55 -8.78 6.25
CA ASN A 146 -3.53 -9.87 6.17
C ASN A 146 -4.76 -9.46 5.35
N ARG A 147 -5.22 -8.21 5.47
CA ARG A 147 -6.33 -7.68 4.67
C ARG A 147 -5.94 -7.53 3.20
N LEU A 148 -4.73 -7.05 2.89
CA LEU A 148 -4.27 -6.93 1.50
C LEU A 148 -4.20 -8.30 0.80
N ALA A 149 -3.69 -9.31 1.51
CA ALA A 149 -3.49 -10.66 0.98
C ALA A 149 -4.71 -11.59 1.11
N ALA A 150 -5.81 -11.11 1.70
CA ALA A 150 -6.99 -11.92 1.97
C ALA A 150 -7.64 -12.46 0.68
N GLY A 151 -8.12 -13.71 0.72
CA GLY A 151 -8.97 -14.28 -0.33
C GLY A 151 -10.47 -14.13 -0.03
N PRO A 152 -11.35 -14.27 -1.04
CA PRO A 152 -12.80 -14.31 -0.83
C PRO A 152 -13.20 -15.37 0.20
N GLY A 153 -14.23 -15.08 0.99
CA GLY A 153 -14.71 -15.92 2.09
C GLY A 153 -13.96 -15.73 3.41
N SER A 154 -12.87 -14.98 3.43
CA SER A 154 -12.15 -14.70 4.68
C SER A 154 -12.68 -13.47 5.41
N LYS A 155 -12.57 -13.47 6.75
CA LYS A 155 -12.97 -12.32 7.59
C LYS A 155 -12.19 -11.05 7.27
N ALA A 156 -10.93 -11.19 6.86
CA ALA A 156 -10.05 -10.08 6.51
C ALA A 156 -10.36 -9.47 5.12
N TYR A 157 -11.11 -10.18 4.28
CA TYR A 157 -11.48 -9.70 2.95
C TYR A 157 -12.36 -8.45 3.01
N GLY A 158 -11.99 -7.42 2.26
CA GLY A 158 -12.61 -6.10 2.33
C GLY A 158 -12.33 -5.22 1.12
N ARG A 159 -12.79 -3.97 1.18
CA ARG A 159 -12.52 -2.95 0.13
C ARG A 159 -11.02 -2.81 -0.16
N LEU A 160 -10.19 -2.79 0.88
CA LEU A 160 -8.73 -2.69 0.72
C LEU A 160 -8.17 -3.86 -0.10
N THR A 161 -8.66 -5.07 0.18
CA THR A 161 -8.27 -6.28 -0.54
C THR A 161 -8.58 -6.17 -2.02
N VAL A 162 -9.84 -5.86 -2.36
CA VAL A 162 -10.29 -5.78 -3.75
C VAL A 162 -9.52 -4.72 -4.52
N MET A 163 -9.36 -3.53 -3.93
CA MET A 163 -8.67 -2.43 -4.60
C MET A 163 -7.17 -2.72 -4.77
N ALA A 164 -6.50 -3.29 -3.77
CA ALA A 164 -5.08 -3.66 -3.89
C ALA A 164 -4.87 -4.79 -4.90
N GLN A 165 -5.69 -5.84 -4.84
CA GLN A 165 -5.59 -7.01 -5.73
C GLN A 165 -6.06 -6.73 -7.15
N TYR A 166 -6.83 -5.66 -7.38
CA TYR A 166 -7.13 -5.15 -8.71
C TYR A 166 -5.84 -4.65 -9.39
N TYR A 167 -5.04 -3.85 -8.68
CA TYR A 167 -3.81 -3.29 -9.24
C TYR A 167 -2.61 -4.23 -9.18
N CYS A 168 -2.49 -5.05 -8.13
CA CYS A 168 -1.25 -5.73 -7.79
C CYS A 168 -1.44 -7.21 -7.44
N ARG A 169 -0.40 -7.99 -7.69
CA ARG A 169 -0.16 -9.23 -6.95
C ARG A 169 0.31 -8.86 -5.55
N VAL A 170 -0.31 -9.44 -4.52
CA VAL A 170 0.00 -9.18 -3.12
C VAL A 170 0.70 -10.39 -2.51
N MET A 171 1.89 -10.19 -1.96
CA MET A 171 2.67 -11.25 -1.34
C MET A 171 3.19 -10.80 0.03
N PRO A 172 2.66 -11.34 1.14
CA PRO A 172 3.30 -11.22 2.45
C PRO A 172 4.71 -11.81 2.40
N VAL A 173 5.69 -11.11 2.99
CA VAL A 173 7.11 -11.47 2.89
C VAL A 173 7.64 -12.00 4.23
N LEU A 174 7.54 -11.20 5.29
CA LEU A 174 7.93 -11.61 6.63
C LEU A 174 7.09 -10.92 7.71
N GLU A 175 6.96 -11.57 8.86
CA GLU A 175 6.38 -10.96 10.06
C GLU A 175 7.47 -10.27 10.88
N VAL A 176 7.11 -9.17 11.54
CA VAL A 176 8.05 -8.34 12.30
C VAL A 176 7.47 -8.07 13.68
N PRO A 177 8.08 -8.59 14.75
CA PRO A 177 7.52 -8.47 16.09
C PRO A 177 7.84 -7.09 16.71
N PRO A 178 7.09 -6.64 17.73
CA PRO A 178 7.22 -5.29 18.29
C PRO A 178 8.60 -4.95 18.87
N GLU A 179 9.32 -5.94 19.40
CA GLU A 179 10.67 -5.79 19.96
C GLU A 179 11.71 -5.35 18.94
N SER A 180 11.41 -5.49 17.64
CA SER A 180 12.28 -5.04 16.55
C SER A 180 12.30 -3.51 16.40
N PHE A 181 11.51 -2.76 17.19
CA PHE A 181 11.37 -1.31 17.09
C PHE A 181 11.76 -0.53 18.35
N VAL A 182 12.00 0.77 18.18
CA VAL A 182 12.10 1.78 19.25
C VAL A 182 11.33 3.05 18.89
N PRO A 183 10.33 3.46 19.69
CA PRO A 183 9.65 2.66 20.70
C PRO A 183 8.96 1.43 20.06
N ALA A 184 8.70 0.39 20.85
CA ALA A 184 7.97 -0.77 20.39
C ALA A 184 6.49 -0.42 20.11
N PRO A 185 5.92 -0.79 18.95
CA PRO A 185 4.49 -0.67 18.70
C PRO A 185 3.69 -1.61 19.60
N LYS A 186 2.36 -1.41 19.69
CA LYS A 186 1.47 -2.28 20.48
C LYS A 186 0.96 -3.51 19.74
N VAL A 187 1.29 -3.63 18.46
CA VAL A 187 0.79 -4.64 17.54
C VAL A 187 1.92 -5.14 16.67
N ASP A 188 1.79 -6.37 16.17
CA ASP A 188 2.73 -6.94 15.22
C ASP A 188 2.72 -6.16 13.89
N SER A 189 3.88 -6.14 13.26
CA SER A 189 4.05 -5.66 11.89
C SER A 189 4.29 -6.83 10.93
N ALA A 190 4.17 -6.54 9.64
CA ALA A 190 4.58 -7.45 8.58
C ALA A 190 5.01 -6.66 7.36
N VAL A 191 5.88 -7.26 6.57
CA VAL A 191 6.35 -6.73 5.28
C VAL A 191 5.52 -7.35 4.17
N VAL A 192 5.06 -6.53 3.24
CA VAL A 192 4.32 -6.96 2.06
C VAL A 192 5.01 -6.47 0.80
N ARG A 193 5.07 -7.34 -0.21
CA ARG A 193 5.42 -6.99 -1.57
C ARG A 193 4.15 -6.84 -2.41
N LEU A 194 4.02 -5.71 -3.09
CA LEU A 194 2.96 -5.44 -4.05
C LEU A 194 3.60 -5.27 -5.42
N THR A 195 3.22 -6.11 -6.38
CA THR A 195 3.73 -6.03 -7.76
C THR A 195 2.57 -5.68 -8.68
N PRO A 196 2.51 -4.45 -9.23
CA PRO A 196 1.51 -4.08 -10.22
C PRO A 196 1.44 -5.06 -11.39
N TYR A 197 0.24 -5.34 -11.88
CA TYR A 197 0.10 -6.13 -13.09
C TYR A 197 0.52 -5.30 -14.31
N GLU A 198 1.38 -5.87 -15.17
CA GLU A 198 1.67 -5.27 -16.48
C GLU A 198 0.41 -5.16 -17.34
N VAL A 199 -0.41 -6.21 -17.30
CA VAL A 199 -1.75 -6.25 -17.91
C VAL A 199 -2.73 -6.61 -16.81
N LEU A 200 -3.68 -5.72 -16.52
CA LEU A 200 -4.70 -5.94 -15.52
C LEU A 200 -5.50 -7.23 -15.84
N PRO A 201 -5.63 -8.19 -14.90
CA PRO A 201 -6.36 -9.44 -15.15
C PRO A 201 -7.83 -9.19 -15.48
N PHE A 202 -8.43 -8.20 -14.83
CA PHE A 202 -9.81 -7.81 -15.00
C PHE A 202 -9.87 -6.29 -15.22
N PRO A 203 -9.83 -5.81 -16.46
CA PRO A 203 -9.83 -4.37 -16.72
C PRO A 203 -11.18 -3.74 -16.32
N CYS A 204 -11.13 -2.71 -15.48
CA CYS A 204 -12.30 -1.91 -15.14
C CYS A 204 -12.39 -0.68 -16.04
N THR A 205 -13.57 -0.42 -16.60
CA THR A 205 -13.81 0.74 -17.47
C THR A 205 -13.81 2.06 -16.69
N ASN A 206 -14.23 2.02 -15.43
CA ASN A 206 -14.31 3.20 -14.58
C ASN A 206 -14.12 2.85 -13.09
N LEU A 207 -12.99 3.26 -12.55
CA LEU A 207 -12.59 2.97 -11.17
C LEU A 207 -13.52 3.58 -10.11
N LYS A 208 -14.24 4.66 -10.43
CA LYS A 208 -15.23 5.23 -9.50
C LYS A 208 -16.37 4.26 -9.26
N TRP A 209 -16.76 3.48 -10.27
CA TRP A 209 -17.75 2.42 -10.11
C TRP A 209 -17.21 1.27 -9.28
N LEU A 210 -15.96 0.84 -9.51
CA LEU A 210 -15.32 -0.20 -8.72
C LEU A 210 -15.24 0.18 -7.23
N ASP A 211 -14.80 1.41 -6.93
CA ASP A 211 -14.77 1.91 -5.55
C ASP A 211 -16.18 1.93 -4.94
N ARG A 212 -17.17 2.41 -5.68
CA ARG A 212 -18.56 2.50 -5.22
C ARG A 212 -19.14 1.12 -4.90
N VAL A 213 -19.01 0.14 -5.79
CA VAL A 213 -19.53 -1.21 -5.52
C VAL A 213 -18.83 -1.85 -4.33
N CYS A 214 -17.52 -1.70 -4.20
CA CYS A 214 -16.79 -2.18 -3.03
C CYS A 214 -17.33 -1.52 -1.75
N ARG A 215 -17.48 -0.19 -1.74
CA ARG A 215 -17.96 0.55 -0.58
C ARG A 215 -19.39 0.16 -0.19
N GLU A 216 -20.31 0.07 -1.14
CA GLU A 216 -21.70 -0.30 -0.86
C GLU A 216 -21.81 -1.72 -0.30
N GLY A 217 -21.07 -2.68 -0.86
CA GLY A 217 -21.00 -4.04 -0.33
C GLY A 217 -20.39 -4.09 1.06
N PHE A 218 -19.19 -3.56 1.24
CA PHE A 218 -18.46 -3.66 2.51
C PHE A 218 -19.00 -2.75 3.63
N ASN A 219 -19.88 -1.80 3.36
CA ASN A 219 -20.64 -1.09 4.40
C ASN A 219 -21.77 -1.97 4.99
N GLN A 220 -22.20 -3.00 4.26
CA GLN A 220 -23.30 -3.88 4.62
C GLN A 220 -22.86 -5.35 4.70
N ARG A 221 -21.64 -5.65 5.16
CA ARG A 221 -21.00 -7.00 5.11
C ARG A 221 -21.86 -8.17 5.59
N ARG A 222 -22.77 -7.94 6.53
CA ARG A 222 -23.64 -8.97 7.11
C ARG A 222 -24.90 -9.25 6.28
N LYS A 223 -25.22 -8.42 5.29
CA LYS A 223 -26.34 -8.57 4.36
C LYS A 223 -25.90 -9.36 3.13
N THR A 224 -26.88 -9.97 2.47
CA THR A 224 -26.66 -10.64 1.19
C THR A 224 -26.41 -9.62 0.07
N ILE A 225 -25.75 -10.02 -1.02
CA ILE A 225 -25.49 -9.19 -2.21
C ILE A 225 -26.77 -8.55 -2.72
N ARG A 226 -27.85 -9.34 -2.82
CA ARG A 226 -29.18 -8.83 -3.20
C ARG A 226 -29.58 -7.61 -2.36
N ASN A 227 -29.38 -7.68 -1.05
CA ASN A 227 -29.75 -6.59 -0.14
C ASN A 227 -28.77 -5.43 -0.19
N CYS A 228 -27.47 -5.69 -0.35
CA CYS A 228 -26.46 -4.65 -0.46
C CYS A 228 -26.69 -3.76 -1.68
N TYR A 229 -27.05 -4.37 -2.82
CA TYR A 229 -27.09 -3.68 -4.11
C TYR A 229 -28.47 -3.58 -4.76
N LYS A 230 -29.56 -3.80 -4.02
CA LYS A 230 -30.94 -3.71 -4.54
C LYS A 230 -31.30 -2.38 -5.23
N ALA A 231 -30.56 -1.31 -4.94
CA ALA A 231 -30.74 0.00 -5.56
C ALA A 231 -29.98 0.15 -6.89
N LEU A 232 -29.07 -0.78 -7.19
CA LEU A 232 -28.18 -0.75 -8.35
C LEU A 232 -28.43 -1.91 -9.32
N PHE A 233 -28.87 -3.06 -8.83
CA PHE A 233 -29.08 -4.27 -9.62
C PHE A 233 -30.34 -5.03 -9.21
N THR A 234 -30.97 -5.68 -10.20
CA THR A 234 -31.90 -6.79 -9.95
C THR A 234 -31.14 -8.08 -9.65
N ALA A 235 -31.85 -9.11 -9.16
CA ALA A 235 -31.22 -10.42 -8.91
C ALA A 235 -30.75 -11.09 -10.20
N GLU A 236 -31.53 -10.96 -11.28
CA GLU A 236 -31.25 -11.52 -12.60
C GLU A 236 -30.02 -10.88 -13.22
N GLN A 237 -29.84 -9.56 -13.05
CA GLN A 237 -28.64 -8.85 -13.50
C GLN A 237 -27.38 -9.33 -12.77
N LEU A 238 -27.47 -9.55 -11.45
CA LEU A 238 -26.35 -10.11 -10.67
C LEU A 238 -26.01 -11.53 -11.14
N GLU A 239 -27.00 -12.39 -11.34
CA GLU A 239 -26.79 -13.77 -11.81
C GLU A 239 -26.19 -13.80 -13.22
N ALA A 240 -26.61 -12.92 -14.12
CA ALA A 240 -26.04 -12.77 -15.46
C ALA A 240 -24.56 -12.33 -15.43
N LEU A 241 -24.14 -11.63 -14.38
CA LEU A 241 -22.73 -11.27 -14.12
C LEU A 241 -21.96 -12.37 -13.38
N GLY A 242 -22.56 -13.55 -13.18
CA GLY A 242 -21.97 -14.65 -12.43
C GLY A 242 -21.91 -14.40 -10.92
N VAL A 243 -22.69 -13.44 -10.40
CA VAL A 243 -22.72 -13.06 -8.98
C VAL A 243 -23.95 -13.67 -8.31
N ASN A 244 -23.75 -14.61 -7.38
CA ASN A 244 -24.87 -15.20 -6.63
C ASN A 244 -25.50 -14.17 -5.67
N PRO A 245 -26.80 -13.80 -5.82
CA PRO A 245 -27.43 -12.79 -4.98
C PRO A 245 -27.57 -13.18 -3.50
N GLY A 246 -27.50 -14.48 -3.19
CA GLY A 246 -27.53 -15.04 -1.83
C GLY A 246 -26.19 -14.98 -1.10
N ASN A 247 -25.08 -14.74 -1.80
CA ASN A 247 -23.77 -14.58 -1.17
C ASN A 247 -23.72 -13.31 -0.30
N ARG A 248 -22.64 -13.17 0.47
CA ARG A 248 -22.27 -11.92 1.16
C ARG A 248 -21.11 -11.23 0.44
N PRO A 249 -20.91 -9.91 0.63
CA PRO A 249 -19.83 -9.15 -0.01
C PRO A 249 -18.44 -9.77 0.11
N GLU A 250 -18.15 -10.43 1.22
CA GLU A 250 -16.85 -11.08 1.42
C GLU A 250 -16.62 -12.33 0.57
N ASN A 251 -17.67 -12.93 0.01
CA ASN A 251 -17.57 -14.10 -0.88
C ASN A 251 -17.45 -13.71 -2.36
N ILE A 252 -17.36 -12.42 -2.68
CA ILE A 252 -17.33 -11.93 -4.07
C ILE A 252 -15.88 -11.76 -4.52
N THR A 253 -15.55 -12.31 -5.69
CA THR A 253 -14.21 -12.23 -6.26
C THR A 253 -13.92 -10.83 -6.81
N VAL A 254 -12.64 -10.50 -7.00
CA VAL A 254 -12.24 -9.23 -7.64
C VAL A 254 -12.85 -9.11 -9.04
N GLU A 255 -12.82 -10.19 -9.82
CA GLU A 255 -13.45 -10.28 -11.14
C GLU A 255 -14.94 -9.91 -11.10
N GLN A 256 -15.69 -10.48 -10.16
CA GLN A 256 -17.12 -10.19 -9.99
C GLN A 256 -17.37 -8.73 -9.58
N PHE A 257 -16.53 -8.15 -8.71
CA PHE A 257 -16.60 -6.73 -8.40
C PHE A 257 -16.36 -5.86 -9.64
N VAL A 258 -15.37 -6.20 -10.46
CA VAL A 258 -15.07 -5.51 -11.72
C VAL A 258 -16.22 -5.67 -12.72
N ALA A 259 -16.82 -6.86 -12.83
CA ALA A 259 -17.96 -7.11 -13.71
C ALA A 259 -19.18 -6.24 -13.33
N MET A 260 -19.50 -6.15 -12.03
CA MET A 260 -20.54 -5.24 -11.54
C MET A 260 -20.22 -3.77 -11.85
N ALA A 261 -18.97 -3.35 -11.64
CA ALA A 261 -18.55 -1.97 -11.94
C ALA A 261 -18.68 -1.62 -13.43
N ASN A 262 -18.21 -2.50 -14.30
CA ASN A 262 -18.28 -2.33 -15.76
C ASN A 262 -19.73 -2.33 -16.25
N TRP A 263 -20.59 -3.17 -15.67
CA TRP A 263 -22.01 -3.17 -16.00
C TRP A 263 -22.67 -1.85 -15.63
N LEU A 264 -22.37 -1.30 -14.43
CA LEU A 264 -22.90 0.00 -14.02
C LEU A 264 -22.40 1.12 -14.92
N ASP A 265 -21.13 1.12 -15.28
CA ASP A 265 -20.58 2.15 -16.18
C ASP A 265 -21.27 2.16 -17.55
N ALA A 266 -21.64 0.99 -18.07
CA ALA A 266 -22.30 0.86 -19.37
C ALA A 266 -23.81 1.17 -19.36
N ASN A 267 -24.49 0.97 -18.22
CA ASN A 267 -25.96 0.97 -18.13
C ASN A 267 -26.54 2.01 -17.16
N TYR A 268 -25.82 2.34 -16.09
CA TYR A 268 -26.26 3.30 -15.08
C TYR A 268 -26.16 4.71 -15.66
N GLN A 269 -27.31 5.24 -16.11
CA GLN A 269 -27.57 6.50 -16.85
C GLN A 269 -28.00 6.35 -18.33
N LYS A 270 -28.22 5.14 -18.86
CA LYS A 270 -28.99 4.97 -20.12
C LYS A 270 -30.51 4.98 -19.93
N ASP A 271 -31.01 4.80 -18.71
CA ASP A 271 -32.45 4.78 -18.38
C ASP A 271 -33.00 6.10 -17.80
N ALA A 272 -32.28 7.22 -17.94
CA ALA A 272 -32.75 8.54 -17.47
C ALA A 272 -33.59 9.32 -18.53
N LYS A 273 -33.92 8.69 -19.67
CA LYS A 273 -34.88 9.21 -20.65
C LYS A 273 -35.72 8.07 -21.23
N ALA A 274 -36.80 7.75 -20.54
CA ALA A 274 -38.06 7.30 -21.15
C ALA A 274 -39.18 8.12 -20.52
#